data_AF-U1QQB2-F1
#
_entry.id   AF-U1QQB2-F1
#
_cell.length_a   1.000
_cell.length_b   1.000
_cell.length_c   1.000
_cell.angle_alpha   90.00
_cell.angle_beta   90.00
_cell.angle_gamma   90.00
#
_symmetry.space_group_name_H-M   'P 1'
#
loop_
_entity.id
_entity.type
_entity.pdbx_description
1 polymer ?
#
loop_
_entity_poly.entity_id
_entity_poly.type
_entity_poly.pdbx_seq_one_letter_code
_entity_poly.pdbx_strand_id
1 'polypeptide(L)'
;MRLEEFWGIGPKTAALLRESIGEADAIAAIENADIRTLAAAGVPRGRAVRILRRATGTDGIEMLGTGDTRDVYDELLTLASEYALTTHAADRIRVLTPLSTQDAMADRLDRVLAAKTAWIELDDDDRERVIAAFDAYDDAGGTDSAAVEAALELITVGLDDNPFDALAGIDPDALRAAKGALGYVRETDDAIAVAEGADDELDALRAERDAAADLNDSAFDIIETVRSDGVRDMDALQSGVVDHIASETGIEPPRVRSAAADDAVDAADFVSQTLRALVDSLETAVDEREATVAADLQDRIDAADAEVTAVVTAIGDIALELSLGRFAAAFDLRRPTLVDDGVAVRNARNLFIDDDYSRSPTPSGPTTSSTPPARCRHRPMIVWRC
;
A
#
# COMPACT_ATOMS: atom_id res chain seq x y z
N MET A 1 -8.62 19.72 14.00
CA MET A 1 -9.01 20.68 12.94
C MET A 1 -10.49 20.43 12.63
N ARG A 2 -11.27 21.46 12.30
CA ARG A 2 -12.67 21.25 11.82
C ARG A 2 -12.70 21.33 10.31
N LEU A 3 -13.56 20.55 9.65
CA LEU A 3 -13.63 20.55 8.17
C LEU A 3 -13.88 21.93 7.55
N GLU A 4 -14.66 22.79 8.22
CA GLU A 4 -14.93 24.16 7.74
C GLU A 4 -13.73 25.11 7.86
N GLU A 5 -12.67 24.72 8.57
CA GLU A 5 -11.41 25.48 8.62
C GLU A 5 -10.62 25.33 7.31
N PHE A 6 -10.87 24.27 6.55
CA PHE A 6 -10.28 24.11 5.22
C PHE A 6 -10.93 25.03 4.20
N TRP A 7 -10.09 25.84 3.58
CA TRP A 7 -10.52 26.83 2.61
C TRP A 7 -11.20 26.15 1.40
N GLY A 8 -12.43 26.57 1.07
CA GLY A 8 -13.23 25.99 -0.01
C GLY A 8 -14.23 24.92 0.42
N ILE A 9 -14.20 24.52 1.69
CA ILE A 9 -15.19 23.63 2.31
C ILE A 9 -16.25 24.48 3.01
N GLY A 10 -17.41 24.59 2.37
CA GLY A 10 -18.58 25.23 3.00
C GLY A 10 -19.34 24.27 3.92
N PRO A 11 -20.29 24.77 4.73
CA PRO A 11 -21.05 23.96 5.69
C PRO A 11 -21.74 22.74 5.06
N LYS A 12 -22.19 22.86 3.81
CA LYS A 12 -22.82 21.76 3.06
C LYS A 12 -21.83 20.66 2.67
N THR A 13 -20.62 21.04 2.25
CA THR A 13 -19.58 20.08 1.90
C THR A 13 -19.02 19.43 3.16
N ALA A 14 -18.84 20.20 4.25
CA ALA A 14 -18.44 19.64 5.54
C ALA A 14 -19.49 18.66 6.09
N ALA A 15 -20.79 18.98 5.98
CA ALA A 15 -21.86 18.07 6.36
C ALA A 15 -21.86 16.78 5.52
N LEU A 16 -21.75 16.89 4.19
CA LEU A 16 -21.67 15.75 3.28
C LEU A 16 -20.50 14.81 3.63
N LEU A 17 -19.31 15.37 3.83
CA LEU A 17 -18.11 14.59 4.16
C LEU A 17 -18.25 13.89 5.51
N ARG A 18 -18.74 14.61 6.53
CA ARG A 18 -19.05 14.01 7.84
C ARG A 18 -20.03 12.86 7.77
N GLU A 19 -21.09 13.02 6.99
CA GLU A 19 -22.13 12.00 6.86
C GLU A 19 -21.66 10.78 6.06
N SER A 20 -20.80 10.99 5.06
CA SER A 20 -20.40 9.92 4.13
C SER A 20 -19.19 9.12 4.63
N ILE A 21 -18.17 9.80 5.16
CA ILE A 21 -16.89 9.19 5.54
C ILE A 21 -16.42 9.60 6.94
N GLY A 22 -17.22 10.37 7.69
CA GLY A 22 -16.80 10.87 9.00
C GLY A 22 -15.84 12.07 8.92
N GLU A 23 -15.66 12.74 10.06
CA GLU A 23 -14.81 13.95 10.12
C GLU A 23 -13.32 13.64 10.04
N ALA A 24 -12.87 12.58 10.72
CA ALA A 24 -11.45 12.19 10.74
C ALA A 24 -10.94 11.81 9.35
N ASP A 25 -11.63 10.89 8.67
CA ASP A 25 -11.21 10.41 7.35
C ASP A 25 -11.31 11.51 6.29
N ALA A 26 -12.29 12.42 6.42
CA ALA A 26 -12.38 13.58 5.56
C ALA A 26 -11.21 14.54 5.72
N ILE A 27 -10.74 14.77 6.95
CA ILE A 27 -9.54 15.59 7.22
C ILE A 27 -8.31 14.91 6.62
N ALA A 28 -8.14 13.60 6.89
CA ALA A 28 -7.03 12.82 6.34
C ALA A 28 -7.01 12.87 4.80
N ALA A 29 -8.16 12.73 4.15
CA ALA A 29 -8.29 12.84 2.70
C ALA A 29 -7.86 14.23 2.17
N ILE A 30 -8.13 15.31 2.91
CA ILE A 30 -7.72 16.66 2.52
C ILE A 30 -6.22 16.85 2.68
N GLU A 31 -5.67 16.45 3.84
CA GLU A 31 -4.25 16.57 4.16
C GLU A 31 -3.39 15.75 3.20
N ASN A 32 -3.87 14.57 2.81
CA ASN A 32 -3.19 13.67 1.87
C ASN A 32 -3.50 13.97 0.40
N ALA A 33 -4.24 15.04 0.09
CA ALA A 33 -4.61 15.40 -1.29
C ALA A 33 -5.36 14.28 -2.05
N ASP A 34 -6.18 13.49 -1.35
CA ASP A 34 -6.90 12.35 -1.90
C ASP A 34 -8.19 12.78 -2.61
N ILE A 35 -8.08 12.95 -3.92
CA ILE A 35 -9.22 13.30 -4.79
C ILE A 35 -10.27 12.17 -4.80
N ARG A 36 -9.86 10.91 -4.68
CA ARG A 36 -10.74 9.73 -4.81
C ARG A 36 -11.65 9.62 -3.61
N THR A 37 -11.10 9.71 -2.40
CA THR A 37 -11.91 9.63 -1.17
C THR A 37 -12.95 10.75 -1.14
N LEU A 38 -12.57 11.98 -1.52
CA LEU A 38 -13.53 13.08 -1.65
C LEU A 38 -14.58 12.82 -2.75
N ALA A 39 -14.19 12.22 -3.88
CA ALA A 39 -15.10 11.89 -4.96
C ALA A 39 -16.08 10.77 -4.61
N ALA A 40 -15.61 9.73 -3.91
CA ALA A 40 -16.43 8.65 -3.38
C ALA A 40 -17.46 9.15 -2.36
N ALA A 41 -17.07 10.15 -1.54
CA ALA A 41 -17.98 10.87 -0.65
C ALA A 41 -18.96 11.83 -1.38
N GLY A 42 -18.98 11.83 -2.71
CA GLY A 42 -19.93 12.60 -3.52
C GLY A 42 -19.47 14.02 -3.89
N VAL A 43 -18.22 14.40 -3.61
CA VAL A 43 -17.67 15.68 -4.07
C VAL A 43 -17.29 15.58 -5.56
N PRO A 44 -17.81 16.43 -6.46
CA PRO A 44 -17.41 16.37 -7.86
C PRO A 44 -15.89 16.50 -8.03
N ARG A 45 -15.26 15.66 -8.87
CA ARG A 45 -13.80 15.58 -9.02
C ARG A 45 -13.12 16.94 -9.22
N GLY A 46 -13.63 17.76 -10.14
CA GLY A 46 -13.10 19.11 -10.38
C GLY A 46 -13.27 20.08 -9.20
N ARG A 47 -14.27 19.84 -8.34
CA ARG A 47 -14.43 20.57 -7.08
C ARG A 47 -13.44 20.09 -6.02
N ALA A 48 -13.20 18.78 -5.92
CA ALA A 48 -12.20 18.20 -5.03
C ALA A 48 -10.81 18.78 -5.31
N VAL A 49 -10.35 18.76 -6.57
CA VAL A 49 -9.07 19.37 -6.98
C VAL A 49 -8.97 20.84 -6.54
N ARG A 50 -10.03 21.62 -6.74
CA ARG A 50 -10.04 23.04 -6.36
C ARG A 50 -10.01 23.24 -4.84
N ILE A 51 -10.71 22.41 -4.07
CA ILE A 51 -10.65 22.44 -2.60
C ILE A 51 -9.23 22.13 -2.15
N LEU A 52 -8.65 21.03 -2.64
CA LEU A 52 -7.32 20.57 -2.26
C LEU A 52 -6.24 21.59 -2.59
N ARG A 53 -6.22 22.17 -3.80
CA ARG A 53 -5.25 23.21 -4.19
C ARG A 53 -5.28 24.43 -3.28
N ARG A 54 -6.48 24.84 -2.84
CA ARG A 54 -6.61 25.98 -1.93
C ARG A 54 -6.27 25.62 -0.49
N ALA A 55 -6.50 24.38 -0.08
CA ALA A 55 -6.09 23.89 1.23
C ALA A 55 -4.56 23.79 1.34
N THR A 56 -3.86 23.45 0.25
CA THR A 56 -2.40 23.21 0.25
C THR A 56 -1.54 24.40 -0.22
N GLY A 57 -2.11 25.46 -0.81
CA GLY A 57 -1.32 26.65 -1.17
C GLY A 57 -2.08 27.76 -1.87
N THR A 58 -2.70 28.66 -1.11
CA THR A 58 -3.43 29.83 -1.63
C THR A 58 -2.53 30.78 -2.43
N ASP A 59 -1.34 31.09 -1.92
CA ASP A 59 -0.46 32.11 -2.49
C ASP A 59 0.05 31.74 -3.90
N GLY A 60 0.26 30.45 -4.16
CA GLY A 60 0.82 29.95 -5.41
C GLY A 60 -0.10 30.10 -6.62
N ILE A 61 -1.40 29.83 -6.45
CA ILE A 61 -2.37 29.88 -7.56
C ILE A 61 -2.73 31.33 -7.95
N GLU A 62 -2.65 32.26 -7.00
CA GLU A 62 -2.84 33.69 -7.29
C GLU A 62 -1.69 34.26 -8.15
N MET A 63 -0.48 33.69 -8.07
CA MET A 63 0.65 34.06 -8.95
C MET A 63 0.37 33.78 -10.43
N LEU A 64 -0.48 32.78 -10.74
CA LEU A 64 -0.93 32.51 -12.11
C LEU A 64 -1.95 33.58 -12.52
N GLY A 65 -1.44 34.76 -12.89
CA GLY A 65 -2.19 36.01 -13.02
C GLY A 65 -3.34 36.03 -14.04
N THR A 66 -3.51 34.98 -14.85
CA THR A 66 -4.58 34.89 -15.88
C THR A 66 -5.28 33.53 -15.88
N GLY A 67 -6.45 33.45 -16.53
CA GLY A 67 -7.14 32.17 -16.79
C GLY A 67 -6.26 31.24 -17.62
N ASP A 68 -5.76 31.72 -18.76
CA ASP A 68 -4.91 30.98 -19.68
C ASP A 68 -3.67 30.37 -18.99
N THR A 69 -3.01 31.10 -18.09
CA THR A 69 -1.87 30.57 -17.32
C THR A 69 -2.26 29.44 -16.37
N ARG A 70 -3.49 29.47 -15.84
CA ARG A 70 -4.01 28.39 -14.98
C ARG A 70 -4.37 27.17 -15.82
N ASP A 71 -4.96 27.38 -16.99
CA ASP A 71 -5.30 26.28 -17.90
C ASP A 71 -4.04 25.55 -18.37
N VAL A 72 -3.00 26.28 -18.79
CA VAL A 72 -1.69 25.68 -19.17
C VAL A 72 -1.05 24.93 -18.00
N TYR A 73 -1.12 25.48 -16.78
CA TYR A 73 -0.60 24.80 -15.60
C TYR A 73 -1.37 23.49 -15.31
N ASP A 74 -2.68 23.50 -15.50
CA ASP A 74 -3.53 22.31 -15.31
C ASP A 74 -3.26 21.24 -16.36
N GLU A 75 -3.01 21.64 -17.60
CA GLU A 75 -2.56 20.73 -18.67
C GLU A 75 -1.18 20.13 -18.34
N LEU A 76 -0.24 20.92 -17.82
CA LEU A 76 1.08 20.42 -17.40
C LEU A 76 0.97 19.40 -16.25
N LEU A 77 0.15 19.67 -15.24
CA LEU A 77 -0.05 18.74 -14.13
C LEU A 77 -0.79 17.47 -14.57
N THR A 78 -1.71 17.60 -15.53
CA THR A 78 -2.37 16.44 -16.15
C THR A 78 -1.35 15.57 -16.86
N LEU A 79 -0.51 16.16 -17.71
CA LEU A 79 0.56 15.46 -18.42
C LEU A 79 1.55 14.80 -17.45
N ALA A 80 1.98 15.52 -16.41
CA ALA A 80 2.88 14.95 -15.40
C ALA A 80 2.24 13.79 -14.63
N SER A 81 0.92 13.85 -14.38
CA SER A 81 0.19 12.77 -13.69
C SER A 81 0.08 11.46 -14.47
N GLU A 82 0.33 11.48 -15.78
CA GLU A 82 0.38 10.27 -16.63
C GLU A 82 1.64 9.43 -16.38
N TYR A 83 2.67 10.03 -15.78
CA TYR A 83 3.92 9.36 -15.38
C TYR A 83 3.91 8.92 -13.91
N ALA A 84 2.75 8.98 -13.27
CA ALA A 84 2.61 8.55 -11.89
C ALA A 84 2.83 7.04 -11.75
N LEU A 85 3.52 6.65 -10.68
CA LEU A 85 3.69 5.24 -10.29
C LEU A 85 2.49 4.71 -9.50
N THR A 86 1.82 5.60 -8.79
CA THR A 86 0.59 5.31 -8.06
C THR A 86 -0.46 6.31 -8.44
N THR A 87 -1.71 5.92 -8.40
CA THR A 87 -2.79 6.87 -8.56
C THR A 87 -2.83 7.85 -7.38
N HIS A 88 -2.38 7.38 -6.22
CA HIS A 88 -1.84 8.14 -5.11
C HIS A 88 -1.14 9.44 -5.56
N ALA A 89 0.05 9.22 -6.12
CA ALA A 89 0.92 10.25 -6.66
C ALA A 89 0.26 11.05 -7.79
N ALA A 90 -0.52 10.41 -8.67
CA ALA A 90 -1.20 11.11 -9.76
C ALA A 90 -2.16 12.20 -9.24
N ASP A 91 -2.88 11.93 -8.16
CA ASP A 91 -3.79 12.88 -7.55
C ASP A 91 -3.03 13.99 -6.79
N ARG A 92 -1.95 13.65 -6.07
CA ARG A 92 -1.04 14.63 -5.46
C ARG A 92 -0.44 15.58 -6.51
N ILE A 93 0.00 15.07 -7.66
CA ILE A 93 0.54 15.86 -8.78
C ILE A 93 -0.51 16.87 -9.28
N ARG A 94 -1.76 16.44 -9.46
CA ARG A 94 -2.85 17.29 -9.98
C ARG A 94 -3.19 18.48 -9.08
N VAL A 95 -2.90 18.38 -7.79
CA VAL A 95 -3.17 19.45 -6.81
C VAL A 95 -1.94 20.27 -6.44
N LEU A 96 -0.79 20.00 -7.04
CA LEU A 96 0.39 20.84 -6.83
C LEU A 96 0.05 22.30 -7.14
N THR A 97 0.62 23.17 -6.33
CA THR A 97 0.52 24.62 -6.49
C THR A 97 1.91 25.19 -6.72
N PRO A 98 2.02 26.30 -7.47
CA PRO A 98 3.28 27.02 -7.59
C PRO A 98 3.83 27.40 -6.21
N LEU A 99 5.14 27.25 -6.02
CA LEU A 99 5.81 27.63 -4.78
C LEU A 99 6.08 29.13 -4.76
N SER A 100 6.05 29.75 -3.58
CA SER A 100 6.16 31.21 -3.42
C SER A 100 7.57 31.72 -3.07
N THR A 101 8.49 30.82 -2.71
CA THR A 101 9.87 31.16 -2.33
C THR A 101 10.88 30.41 -3.20
N GLN A 102 12.00 31.07 -3.51
CA GLN A 102 13.07 30.44 -4.30
C GLN A 102 13.69 29.24 -3.57
N ASP A 103 13.82 29.30 -2.24
CA ASP A 103 14.33 28.17 -1.44
C ASP A 103 13.43 26.93 -1.59
N ALA A 104 12.11 27.09 -1.45
CA ALA A 104 11.19 25.96 -1.63
C ALA A 104 11.24 25.41 -3.07
N MET A 105 11.37 26.29 -4.06
CA MET A 105 11.55 25.87 -5.47
C MET A 105 12.86 25.09 -5.64
N ALA A 106 13.96 25.56 -5.06
CA ALA A 106 15.26 24.91 -5.13
C ALA A 106 15.21 23.52 -4.50
N ASP A 107 14.65 23.41 -3.28
CA ASP A 107 14.52 22.15 -2.56
C ASP A 107 13.70 21.12 -3.35
N ARG A 108 12.58 21.52 -3.95
CA ARG A 108 11.77 20.62 -4.78
C ARG A 108 12.49 20.21 -6.06
N LEU A 109 13.20 21.13 -6.69
CA LEU A 109 14.01 20.83 -7.87
C LEU A 109 15.13 19.84 -7.54
N ASP A 110 15.79 19.99 -6.39
CA ASP A 110 16.84 19.07 -5.95
C ASP A 110 16.30 17.65 -5.77
N ARG A 111 15.16 17.48 -5.09
CA ARG A 111 14.53 16.15 -4.91
C ARG A 111 14.07 15.52 -6.23
N VAL A 112 13.38 16.28 -7.09
CA VAL A 112 12.90 15.77 -8.39
C VAL A 112 14.05 15.40 -9.32
N LEU A 113 15.15 16.17 -9.32
CA LEU A 113 16.30 15.89 -10.18
C LEU A 113 17.16 14.74 -9.65
N ALA A 114 17.25 14.57 -8.33
CA ALA A 114 17.83 13.38 -7.73
C ALA A 114 17.01 12.13 -8.10
N ALA A 115 15.68 12.18 -7.98
CA ALA A 115 14.79 11.09 -8.37
C ALA A 115 14.87 10.77 -9.88
N LYS A 116 14.97 11.80 -10.73
CA LYS A 116 15.26 11.63 -12.17
C LYS A 116 16.57 10.88 -12.39
N THR A 117 17.62 11.22 -11.64
CA THR A 117 18.94 10.61 -11.79
C THR A 117 18.87 9.14 -11.39
N ALA A 118 18.33 8.84 -10.22
CA ALA A 118 18.13 7.47 -9.74
C ALA A 118 17.36 6.63 -10.77
N TRP A 119 16.25 7.14 -11.31
CA TRP A 119 15.46 6.45 -12.34
C TRP A 119 16.23 6.15 -13.63
N ILE A 120 17.08 7.07 -14.08
CA ILE A 120 17.87 6.91 -15.32
C ILE A 120 19.02 5.91 -15.11
N GLU A 121 19.54 5.80 -13.89
CA GLU A 121 20.63 4.87 -13.55
C GLU A 121 20.18 3.42 -13.44
N LEU A 122 18.91 3.16 -13.11
CA LEU A 122 18.32 1.81 -13.18
C LEU A 122 18.36 1.26 -14.60
N ASP A 123 18.60 -0.04 -14.71
CA ASP A 123 18.38 -0.76 -15.97
C ASP A 123 16.88 -1.02 -16.23
N ASP A 124 16.56 -1.58 -17.39
CA ASP A 124 15.16 -1.76 -17.78
C ASP A 124 14.45 -2.81 -16.91
N ASP A 125 15.16 -3.85 -16.45
CA ASP A 125 14.59 -4.90 -15.60
C ASP A 125 14.25 -4.33 -14.21
N ASP A 126 15.14 -3.53 -13.61
CA ASP A 126 14.90 -2.90 -12.32
C ASP A 126 13.81 -1.82 -12.40
N ARG A 127 13.70 -1.08 -13.52
CA ARG A 127 12.58 -0.15 -13.74
C ARG A 127 11.24 -0.89 -13.80
N GLU A 128 11.18 -2.03 -14.48
CA GLU A 128 9.97 -2.86 -14.52
C GLU A 128 9.61 -3.38 -13.13
N ARG A 129 10.58 -3.79 -12.32
CA ARG A 129 10.37 -4.21 -10.93
C ARG A 129 9.81 -3.09 -10.06
N VAL A 130 10.36 -1.88 -10.16
CA VAL A 130 9.86 -0.72 -9.41
C VAL A 130 8.42 -0.37 -9.81
N ILE A 131 8.11 -0.40 -11.10
CA ILE A 131 6.73 -0.17 -11.58
C ILE A 131 5.80 -1.25 -11.01
N ALA A 132 6.18 -2.53 -11.12
CA ALA A 132 5.38 -3.64 -10.62
C ALA A 132 5.15 -3.56 -9.10
N ALA A 133 6.15 -3.13 -8.34
CA ALA A 133 6.03 -2.94 -6.88
C ALA A 133 4.99 -1.86 -6.53
N PHE A 134 5.00 -0.73 -7.24
CA PHE A 134 4.01 0.33 -7.02
C PHE A 134 2.61 -0.03 -7.56
N ASP A 135 2.52 -0.78 -8.66
CA ASP A 135 1.25 -1.30 -9.16
C ASP A 135 0.62 -2.26 -8.13
N ALA A 136 1.40 -3.18 -7.55
CA ALA A 136 0.93 -4.07 -6.50
C ALA A 136 0.50 -3.31 -5.23
N TYR A 137 1.23 -2.26 -4.86
CA TYR A 137 0.87 -1.36 -3.77
C TYR A 137 -0.49 -0.67 -4.00
N ASP A 138 -0.72 -0.14 -5.21
CA ASP A 138 -1.97 0.53 -5.59
C ASP A 138 -3.14 -0.47 -5.66
N ASP A 139 -2.92 -1.66 -6.23
CA ASP A 139 -3.92 -2.73 -6.34
C ASP A 139 -4.36 -3.25 -4.96
N ALA A 140 -3.45 -3.27 -3.98
CA ALA A 140 -3.75 -3.59 -2.59
C ALA A 140 -4.46 -2.46 -1.84
N GLY A 141 -4.70 -1.30 -2.46
CA GLY A 141 -5.34 -0.15 -1.83
C GLY A 141 -4.44 0.63 -0.88
N GLY A 142 -3.11 0.48 -1.01
CA GLY A 142 -2.13 1.26 -0.24
C GLY A 142 -1.97 0.83 1.21
N THR A 143 -2.22 -0.44 1.54
CA THR A 143 -2.09 -0.98 2.91
C THR A 143 -0.65 -0.94 3.41
N ASP A 144 -0.48 -0.98 4.73
CA ASP A 144 0.84 -0.98 5.38
C ASP A 144 1.70 -2.16 4.91
N SER A 145 1.11 -3.35 4.82
CA SER A 145 1.79 -4.55 4.31
C SER A 145 2.28 -4.36 2.86
N ALA A 146 1.47 -3.76 2.01
CA ALA A 146 1.84 -3.49 0.62
C ALA A 146 2.90 -2.38 0.53
N ALA A 147 2.89 -1.39 1.43
CA ALA A 147 3.92 -0.37 1.51
C ALA A 147 5.27 -0.97 1.89
N VAL A 148 5.28 -1.86 2.89
CA VAL A 148 6.48 -2.59 3.32
C VAL A 148 7.02 -3.47 2.18
N GLU A 149 6.15 -4.13 1.44
CA GLU A 149 6.54 -4.90 0.26
C GLU A 149 7.20 -4.04 -0.82
N ALA A 150 6.58 -2.90 -1.15
CA ALA A 150 7.17 -1.97 -2.10
C ALA A 150 8.54 -1.46 -1.61
N ALA A 151 8.66 -1.11 -0.33
CA ALA A 151 9.92 -0.66 0.26
C ALA A 151 11.02 -1.72 0.16
N LEU A 152 10.71 -2.98 0.44
CA LEU A 152 11.67 -4.09 0.32
C LEU A 152 12.13 -4.29 -1.12
N GLU A 153 11.25 -4.14 -2.11
CA GLU A 153 11.64 -4.17 -3.52
C GLU A 153 12.54 -2.98 -3.89
N LEU A 154 12.20 -1.77 -3.45
CA LEU A 154 13.01 -0.57 -3.65
C LEU A 154 14.43 -0.71 -3.05
N ILE A 155 14.53 -1.24 -1.82
CA ILE A 155 15.83 -1.54 -1.20
C ILE A 155 16.60 -2.58 -2.02
N THR A 156 15.90 -3.59 -2.56
CA THR A 156 16.54 -4.65 -3.35
C THR A 156 17.12 -4.14 -4.68
N VAL A 157 16.50 -3.13 -5.29
CA VAL A 157 17.02 -2.48 -6.51
C VAL A 157 18.02 -1.34 -6.22
N GLY A 158 18.37 -1.12 -4.95
CA GLY A 158 19.34 -0.09 -4.54
C GLY A 158 18.79 1.33 -4.54
N LEU A 159 17.48 1.49 -4.31
CA LEU A 159 16.81 2.77 -4.11
C LEU A 159 16.58 3.08 -2.62
N ASP A 160 17.56 2.78 -1.78
CA ASP A 160 17.54 2.97 -0.32
C ASP A 160 18.38 4.15 0.18
N ASP A 161 19.12 4.79 -0.72
CA ASP A 161 19.91 6.00 -0.45
C ASP A 161 19.33 7.21 -1.23
N ASN A 162 20.06 8.34 -1.25
CA ASN A 162 19.65 9.57 -1.91
C ASN A 162 19.02 9.34 -3.32
N PRO A 163 17.81 9.89 -3.59
CA PRO A 163 17.04 10.84 -2.77
C PRO A 163 16.18 10.20 -1.66
N PHE A 164 16.18 8.88 -1.54
CA PHE A 164 15.28 8.12 -0.68
C PHE A 164 15.92 7.78 0.68
N ASP A 165 16.57 8.78 1.29
CA ASP A 165 17.23 8.67 2.60
C ASP A 165 16.27 8.18 3.72
N ALA A 166 14.95 8.25 3.49
CA ALA A 166 13.93 7.72 4.39
C ALA A 166 13.93 6.17 4.47
N LEU A 167 14.43 5.49 3.45
CA LEU A 167 14.65 4.04 3.47
C LEU A 167 16.06 3.68 3.96
N ALA A 168 16.96 4.66 4.05
CA ALA A 168 18.33 4.45 4.49
C ALA A 168 18.35 4.03 5.97
N GLY A 169 19.03 2.92 6.25
CA GLY A 169 19.19 2.40 7.61
C GLY A 169 17.99 1.64 8.16
N ILE A 170 16.94 1.42 7.35
CA ILE A 170 15.89 0.46 7.68
C ILE A 170 16.47 -0.95 7.61
N ASP A 171 16.18 -1.78 8.61
CA ASP A 171 16.55 -3.19 8.62
C ASP A 171 15.56 -4.00 7.76
N PRO A 172 15.98 -4.52 6.58
CA PRO A 172 15.07 -5.28 5.72
C PRO A 172 14.63 -6.60 6.35
N ASP A 173 15.44 -7.19 7.25
CA ASP A 173 15.08 -8.43 7.93
C ASP A 173 13.99 -8.17 8.98
N ALA A 174 14.07 -7.05 9.70
CA ALA A 174 13.02 -6.61 10.62
C ALA A 174 11.70 -6.34 9.89
N LEU A 175 11.74 -5.64 8.75
CA LEU A 175 10.54 -5.39 7.93
C LEU A 175 9.91 -6.69 7.40
N ARG A 176 10.72 -7.66 6.95
CA ARG A 176 10.21 -8.97 6.50
C ARG A 176 9.56 -9.74 7.65
N ALA A 177 10.15 -9.68 8.86
CA ALA A 177 9.57 -10.29 10.04
C ALA A 177 8.22 -9.64 10.41
N ALA A 178 8.13 -8.31 10.37
CA ALA A 178 6.90 -7.56 10.62
C ALA A 178 5.82 -7.87 9.57
N LYS A 179 6.17 -7.89 8.28
CA LYS A 179 5.25 -8.29 7.20
C LYS A 179 4.75 -9.73 7.39
N GLY A 180 5.65 -10.64 7.76
CA GLY A 180 5.29 -12.01 8.10
C GLY A 180 4.24 -12.02 9.21
N ALA A 181 4.49 -11.31 10.31
CA ALA A 181 3.55 -11.23 11.42
C ALA A 181 2.19 -10.65 11.03
N LEU A 182 2.17 -9.55 10.26
CA LEU A 182 0.93 -8.96 9.72
C LEU A 182 0.13 -9.93 8.84
N GLY A 183 0.80 -10.86 8.15
CA GLY A 183 0.15 -11.87 7.31
C GLY A 183 -0.59 -12.96 8.09
N TYR A 184 -0.23 -13.18 9.35
CA TYR A 184 -0.80 -14.23 10.21
C TYR A 184 -1.85 -13.73 11.19
N VAL A 185 -1.95 -12.43 11.40
CA VAL A 185 -2.88 -11.79 12.34
C VAL A 185 -4.13 -11.34 11.59
N ARG A 186 -5.31 -11.73 12.09
CA ARG A 186 -6.60 -11.21 11.62
C ARG A 186 -7.41 -10.70 12.80
N GLU A 187 -7.75 -9.41 12.78
CA GLU A 187 -8.69 -8.86 13.75
C GLU A 187 -10.10 -9.40 13.47
N THR A 188 -10.75 -9.91 14.52
CA THR A 188 -12.16 -10.27 14.54
C THR A 188 -12.87 -9.46 15.62
N ASP A 189 -14.21 -9.42 15.59
CA ASP A 189 -15.00 -8.62 16.53
C ASP A 189 -14.77 -8.99 18.01
N ASP A 190 -14.33 -10.23 18.28
CA ASP A 190 -14.17 -10.77 19.64
C ASP A 190 -12.70 -10.98 20.05
N ALA A 191 -11.77 -11.18 19.10
CA ALA A 191 -10.35 -11.44 19.38
C ALA A 191 -9.43 -11.27 18.16
N ILE A 192 -8.12 -11.28 18.40
CA ILE A 192 -7.11 -11.50 17.36
C ILE A 192 -7.08 -13.00 17.04
N ALA A 193 -7.37 -13.36 15.79
CA ALA A 193 -7.27 -14.73 15.30
C ALA A 193 -5.92 -14.95 14.61
N VAL A 194 -5.31 -16.10 14.87
CA VAL A 194 -4.03 -16.51 14.27
C VAL A 194 -4.29 -17.48 13.11
N ALA A 195 -3.81 -17.12 11.93
CA ALA A 195 -3.94 -17.95 10.73
C ALA A 195 -3.07 -19.21 10.80
N GLU A 196 -3.46 -20.25 10.04
CA GLU A 196 -2.68 -21.47 9.86
C GLU A 196 -1.28 -21.15 9.28
N GLY A 197 -0.27 -21.88 9.72
CA GLY A 197 1.14 -21.71 9.35
C GLY A 197 1.88 -20.64 10.14
N ALA A 198 1.23 -20.01 11.13
CA ALA A 198 1.90 -19.07 12.03
C ALA A 198 2.76 -19.77 13.09
N ASP A 199 2.31 -20.94 13.55
CA ASP A 199 2.96 -21.76 14.58
C ASP A 199 2.59 -23.23 14.40
N ASP A 200 3.59 -24.08 14.12
CA ASP A 200 3.38 -25.51 13.84
C ASP A 200 2.73 -26.26 15.03
N GLU A 201 3.00 -25.81 16.26
CA GLU A 201 2.43 -26.40 17.48
C GLU A 201 0.94 -26.06 17.62
N LEU A 202 0.54 -24.81 17.36
CA LEU A 202 -0.86 -24.39 17.31
C LEU A 202 -1.63 -25.17 16.24
N ASP A 203 -1.05 -25.32 15.06
CA ASP A 203 -1.67 -26.06 13.96
C ASP A 203 -1.82 -27.55 14.30
N ALA A 204 -0.81 -28.16 14.94
CA ALA A 204 -0.90 -29.52 15.44
C ALA A 204 -2.02 -29.67 16.50
N LEU A 205 -2.12 -28.75 17.45
CA LEU A 205 -3.17 -28.76 18.47
C LEU A 205 -4.57 -28.63 17.87
N ARG A 206 -4.75 -27.77 16.87
CA ARG A 206 -6.02 -27.60 16.13
C ARG A 206 -6.39 -28.90 15.41
N ALA A 207 -5.44 -29.53 14.73
CA ALA A 207 -5.65 -30.82 14.06
C ALA A 207 -5.99 -31.94 15.05
N GLU A 208 -5.30 -32.02 16.19
CA GLU A 208 -5.61 -32.96 17.27
C GLU A 208 -7.01 -32.75 17.84
N ARG A 209 -7.41 -31.48 18.06
CA ARG A 209 -8.76 -31.11 18.54
C ARG A 209 -9.82 -31.56 17.55
N ASP A 210 -9.65 -31.23 16.28
CA ASP A 210 -10.60 -31.59 15.23
C ASP A 210 -10.74 -33.11 15.10
N ALA A 211 -9.63 -33.85 15.12
CA ALA A 211 -9.65 -35.32 15.10
C ALA A 211 -10.34 -35.91 16.33
N ALA A 212 -10.09 -35.37 17.53
CA ALA A 212 -10.77 -35.80 18.75
C ALA A 212 -12.27 -35.49 18.74
N ALA A 213 -12.67 -34.36 18.15
CA ALA A 213 -14.07 -33.98 17.98
C ALA A 213 -14.80 -34.92 16.98
N ASP A 214 -14.15 -35.25 15.87
CA ASP A 214 -14.67 -36.22 14.89
C ASP A 214 -14.87 -37.61 15.52
N LEU A 215 -13.91 -38.07 16.34
CA LEU A 215 -14.04 -39.31 17.11
C LEU A 215 -15.14 -39.25 18.16
N ASN A 216 -15.32 -38.10 18.82
CA ASN A 216 -16.41 -37.88 19.77
C ASN A 216 -17.79 -38.02 19.09
N ASP A 217 -17.93 -37.50 17.87
CA ASP A 217 -19.16 -37.64 17.08
C ASP A 217 -19.39 -39.08 16.59
N SER A 218 -18.34 -39.90 16.53
CA SER A 218 -18.36 -41.32 16.12
C SER A 218 -18.05 -42.30 17.27
N ALA A 219 -18.27 -41.90 18.52
CA ALA A 219 -17.89 -42.64 19.72
C ALA A 219 -18.39 -44.10 19.80
N PHE A 220 -19.53 -44.41 19.17
CA PHE A 220 -20.08 -45.78 19.13
C PHE A 220 -19.22 -46.75 18.29
N ASP A 221 -18.58 -46.26 17.23
CA ASP A 221 -17.77 -47.09 16.33
C ASP A 221 -16.45 -47.53 16.98
N ILE A 222 -15.93 -46.70 17.89
CA ILE A 222 -14.75 -46.99 18.72
C ILE A 222 -15.00 -48.22 19.60
N ILE A 223 -16.18 -48.27 20.24
CA ILE A 223 -16.53 -49.35 21.17
C ILE A 223 -16.59 -50.69 20.45
N GLU A 224 -17.19 -50.73 19.26
CA GLU A 224 -17.25 -51.94 18.43
C GLU A 224 -15.86 -52.38 17.96
N THR A 225 -15.02 -51.42 17.57
CA THR A 225 -13.64 -51.68 17.13
C THR A 225 -12.81 -52.30 18.25
N VAL A 226 -12.77 -51.67 19.43
CA VAL A 226 -11.99 -52.16 20.58
C VAL A 226 -12.52 -53.50 21.11
N ARG A 227 -13.84 -53.72 21.10
CA ARG A 227 -14.42 -55.02 21.49
C ARG A 227 -14.06 -56.14 20.52
N SER A 228 -13.91 -55.83 19.25
CA SER A 228 -13.53 -56.81 18.21
C SER A 228 -12.11 -57.37 18.42
N ASP A 229 -11.24 -56.62 19.12
CA ASP A 229 -9.89 -57.04 19.47
C ASP A 229 -9.81 -58.01 20.68
N GLY A 230 -10.97 -58.43 21.22
CA GLY A 230 -11.05 -59.55 22.15
C GLY A 230 -10.76 -59.19 23.61
N VAL A 231 -10.98 -57.94 23.98
CA VAL A 231 -10.84 -57.40 25.34
C VAL A 231 -11.82 -58.08 26.31
N ARG A 232 -11.34 -58.50 27.49
CA ARG A 232 -12.09 -59.37 28.42
C ARG A 232 -12.54 -58.72 29.73
N ASP A 233 -12.00 -57.56 30.08
CA ASP A 233 -12.33 -56.78 31.28
C ASP A 233 -12.30 -55.27 30.98
N MET A 234 -12.80 -54.45 31.91
CA MET A 234 -12.90 -53.00 31.69
C MET A 234 -11.53 -52.32 31.64
N ASP A 235 -10.55 -52.74 32.43
CA ASP A 235 -9.22 -52.11 32.45
C ASP A 235 -8.50 -52.30 31.11
N ALA A 236 -8.61 -53.49 30.50
CA ALA A 236 -8.09 -53.73 29.17
C ALA A 236 -8.89 -52.96 28.09
N LEU A 237 -10.17 -52.67 28.33
CA LEU A 237 -10.99 -51.85 27.41
C LEU A 237 -10.58 -50.39 27.47
N GLN A 238 -10.40 -49.85 28.68
CA GLN A 238 -9.92 -48.49 28.87
C GLN A 238 -8.55 -48.30 28.21
N SER A 239 -7.63 -49.24 28.41
CA SER A 239 -6.32 -49.21 27.76
C SER A 239 -6.43 -49.28 26.23
N GLY A 240 -7.28 -50.17 25.71
CA GLY A 240 -7.50 -50.30 24.26
C GLY A 240 -8.16 -49.07 23.63
N VAL A 241 -9.09 -48.42 24.33
CA VAL A 241 -9.70 -47.15 23.90
C VAL A 241 -8.66 -46.04 23.87
N VAL A 242 -7.83 -45.93 24.91
CA VAL A 242 -6.75 -44.93 24.96
C VAL A 242 -5.78 -45.11 23.79
N ASP A 243 -5.35 -46.35 23.54
CA ASP A 243 -4.42 -46.66 22.45
C ASP A 243 -5.07 -46.41 21.08
N HIS A 244 -6.36 -46.73 20.92
CA HIS A 244 -7.11 -46.47 19.69
C HIS A 244 -7.24 -44.96 19.42
N ILE A 245 -7.65 -44.17 20.42
CA ILE A 245 -7.75 -42.71 20.29
C ILE A 245 -6.39 -42.12 19.92
N ALA A 246 -5.31 -42.51 20.61
CA ALA A 246 -3.97 -42.03 20.32
C ALA A 246 -3.52 -42.38 18.90
N SER A 247 -3.85 -43.58 18.40
CA SER A 247 -3.52 -44.01 17.05
C SER A 247 -4.28 -43.24 15.97
N GLU A 248 -5.58 -42.99 16.18
CA GLU A 248 -6.44 -42.34 15.18
C GLU A 248 -6.25 -40.82 15.16
N THR A 249 -5.92 -40.20 16.30
CA THR A 249 -5.74 -38.73 16.40
C THR A 249 -4.30 -38.27 16.30
N GLY A 250 -3.32 -39.15 16.53
CA GLY A 250 -1.91 -38.77 16.69
C GLY A 250 -1.57 -38.18 18.06
N ILE A 251 -2.55 -38.03 18.96
CA ILE A 251 -2.36 -37.48 20.32
C ILE A 251 -1.52 -38.42 21.17
N GLU A 252 -0.60 -37.87 21.97
CA GLU A 252 0.22 -38.69 22.85
C GLU A 252 -0.63 -39.45 23.90
N PRO A 253 -0.40 -40.78 24.09
CA PRO A 253 -1.16 -41.58 25.04
C PRO A 253 -1.24 -41.04 26.49
N PRO A 254 -0.21 -40.38 27.05
CA PRO A 254 -0.31 -39.74 28.37
C PRO A 254 -1.41 -38.68 28.46
N ARG A 255 -1.62 -37.88 27.39
CA ARG A 255 -2.64 -36.83 27.36
C ARG A 255 -4.05 -37.43 27.31
N VAL A 256 -4.25 -38.45 26.48
CA VAL A 256 -5.52 -39.20 26.43
C VAL A 256 -5.85 -39.82 27.79
N ARG A 257 -4.86 -40.40 28.48
CA ARG A 257 -5.06 -40.96 29.83
C ARG A 257 -5.40 -39.89 30.87
N SER A 258 -4.83 -38.69 30.78
CA SER A 258 -5.17 -37.62 31.72
C SER A 258 -6.60 -37.09 31.57
N ALA A 259 -7.20 -37.27 30.40
CA ALA A 259 -8.60 -36.94 30.14
C ALA A 259 -9.56 -38.12 30.37
N ALA A 260 -9.04 -39.31 30.67
CA ALA A 260 -9.86 -40.51 30.82
C ALA A 260 -10.83 -40.40 32.01
N ALA A 261 -12.06 -40.87 31.81
CA ALA A 261 -13.08 -40.83 32.85
C ALA A 261 -12.79 -41.84 33.97
N ASP A 262 -12.66 -41.35 35.21
CA ASP A 262 -12.36 -42.18 36.39
C ASP A 262 -13.61 -42.91 36.95
N ASP A 263 -14.81 -42.36 36.74
CA ASP A 263 -16.08 -42.80 37.37
C ASP A 263 -17.13 -43.31 36.36
N ALA A 264 -16.68 -43.80 35.20
CA ALA A 264 -17.58 -44.24 34.15
C ALA A 264 -18.45 -45.46 34.55
N VAL A 265 -19.75 -45.39 34.25
CA VAL A 265 -20.71 -46.46 34.59
C VAL A 265 -20.58 -47.67 33.66
N ASP A 266 -20.28 -47.43 32.38
CA ASP A 266 -20.06 -48.45 31.37
C ASP A 266 -19.07 -47.99 30.28
N ALA A 267 -18.81 -48.85 29.29
CA ALA A 267 -17.88 -48.56 28.20
C ALA A 267 -18.30 -47.36 27.33
N ALA A 268 -19.60 -47.15 27.11
CA ALA A 268 -20.08 -46.04 26.29
C ALA A 268 -19.96 -44.71 27.05
N ASP A 269 -20.27 -44.76 28.34
CA ASP A 269 -20.07 -43.64 29.26
C ASP A 269 -18.58 -43.27 29.37
N PHE A 270 -17.70 -44.28 29.49
CA PHE A 270 -16.25 -44.07 29.52
C PHE A 270 -15.73 -43.37 28.26
N VAL A 271 -16.06 -43.89 27.07
CA VAL A 271 -15.61 -43.32 25.79
C VAL A 271 -16.15 -41.90 25.62
N SER A 272 -17.43 -41.68 25.87
CA SER A 272 -18.07 -40.37 25.68
C SER A 272 -17.53 -39.31 26.64
N GLN A 273 -17.36 -39.65 27.92
CA GLN A 273 -16.80 -38.72 28.90
C GLN A 273 -15.31 -38.43 28.62
N THR A 274 -14.53 -39.46 28.27
CA THR A 274 -13.11 -39.30 27.93
C THR A 274 -12.91 -38.41 26.71
N LEU A 275 -13.66 -38.64 25.63
CA LEU A 275 -13.54 -37.84 24.40
C LEU A 275 -14.01 -36.40 24.62
N ARG A 276 -15.10 -36.17 25.35
CA ARG A 276 -15.52 -34.81 25.70
C ARG A 276 -14.47 -34.09 26.54
N ALA A 277 -13.95 -34.72 27.59
CA ALA A 277 -12.90 -34.13 28.41
C ALA A 277 -11.61 -33.87 27.62
N LEU A 278 -11.29 -34.74 26.67
CA LEU A 278 -10.14 -34.58 25.78
C LEU A 278 -10.33 -33.41 24.82
N VAL A 279 -11.50 -33.29 24.20
CA VAL A 279 -11.86 -32.15 23.33
C VAL A 279 -11.79 -30.85 24.14
N ASP A 280 -12.43 -30.78 25.31
CA ASP A 280 -12.40 -29.59 26.17
C ASP A 280 -10.95 -29.21 26.57
N SER A 281 -10.10 -30.21 26.86
CA SER A 281 -8.69 -30.00 27.17
C SER A 281 -7.86 -29.52 25.98
N LEU A 282 -8.18 -29.99 24.76
CA LEU A 282 -7.52 -29.56 23.53
C LEU A 282 -7.97 -28.15 23.14
N GLU A 283 -9.26 -27.84 23.24
CA GLU A 283 -9.79 -26.48 23.04
C GLU A 283 -9.10 -25.49 23.98
N THR A 284 -8.97 -25.82 25.26
CA THR A 284 -8.23 -24.98 26.22
C THR A 284 -6.77 -24.79 25.80
N ALA A 285 -6.10 -25.84 25.35
CA ALA A 285 -4.70 -25.75 24.92
C ALA A 285 -4.51 -24.97 23.62
N VAL A 286 -5.45 -25.10 22.67
CA VAL A 286 -5.49 -24.29 21.45
C VAL A 286 -5.66 -22.83 21.82
N ASP A 287 -6.61 -22.49 22.69
CA ASP A 287 -6.86 -21.11 23.12
C ASP A 287 -5.63 -20.51 23.83
N GLU A 288 -4.99 -21.27 24.74
CA GLU A 288 -3.76 -20.84 25.44
C GLU A 288 -2.58 -20.63 24.48
N ARG A 289 -2.40 -21.56 23.53
CA ARG A 289 -1.33 -21.46 22.52
C ARG A 289 -1.60 -20.32 21.54
N GLU A 290 -2.83 -20.17 21.07
CA GLU A 290 -3.24 -19.08 20.19
C GLU A 290 -3.03 -17.72 20.85
N ALA A 291 -3.38 -17.57 22.13
CA ALA A 291 -3.11 -16.35 22.88
C ALA A 291 -1.60 -16.04 23.00
N THR A 292 -0.77 -17.08 23.18
CA THR A 292 0.69 -16.94 23.24
C THR A 292 1.25 -16.50 21.88
N VAL A 293 0.85 -17.16 20.79
CA VAL A 293 1.31 -16.86 19.44
C VAL A 293 0.83 -15.47 19.01
N ALA A 294 -0.41 -15.11 19.32
CA ALA A 294 -0.94 -13.78 19.05
C ALA A 294 -0.15 -12.69 19.78
N ALA A 295 0.20 -12.90 21.05
CA ALA A 295 1.04 -11.97 21.81
C ALA A 295 2.45 -11.84 21.20
N ASP A 296 3.09 -12.95 20.83
CA ASP A 296 4.42 -12.93 20.20
C ASP A 296 4.40 -12.22 18.83
N LEU A 297 3.35 -12.42 18.03
CA LEU A 297 3.15 -11.73 16.75
C LEU A 297 2.92 -10.24 16.96
N GLN A 298 2.11 -9.87 17.95
CA GLN A 298 1.86 -8.47 18.29
C GLN A 298 3.15 -7.79 18.77
N ASP A 299 3.94 -8.42 19.64
CA ASP A 299 5.22 -7.88 20.11
C ASP A 299 6.19 -7.61 18.95
N ARG A 300 6.18 -8.47 17.91
CA ARG A 300 6.99 -8.25 16.70
C ARG A 300 6.49 -7.09 15.86
N ILE A 301 5.17 -6.94 15.73
CA ILE A 301 4.55 -5.80 15.03
C ILE A 301 4.87 -4.51 15.78
N ASP A 302 4.65 -4.48 17.10
CA ASP A 302 4.91 -3.32 17.96
C ASP A 302 6.38 -2.92 17.97
N ALA A 303 7.30 -3.90 17.94
CA ALA A 303 8.73 -3.62 17.85
C ALA A 303 9.13 -2.91 16.54
N ALA A 304 8.40 -3.14 15.46
CA ALA A 304 8.64 -2.56 14.14
C ALA A 304 7.68 -1.40 13.80
N ASP A 305 6.70 -1.08 14.64
CA ASP A 305 5.61 -0.13 14.34
C ASP A 305 6.12 1.25 13.88
N ALA A 306 7.14 1.77 14.57
CA ALA A 306 7.77 3.03 14.20
C ALA A 306 8.44 2.97 12.82
N GLU A 307 9.07 1.84 12.48
CA GLU A 307 9.70 1.63 11.17
C GLU A 307 8.66 1.45 10.08
N VAL A 308 7.61 0.64 10.32
CA VAL A 308 6.49 0.45 9.39
C VAL A 308 5.81 1.79 9.11
N THR A 309 5.50 2.58 10.13
CA THR A 309 4.90 3.91 9.98
C THR A 309 5.79 4.85 9.16
N ALA A 310 7.11 4.83 9.41
CA ALA A 310 8.07 5.61 8.64
C ALA A 310 8.09 5.17 7.16
N VAL A 311 8.09 3.85 6.90
CA VAL A 311 8.04 3.27 5.55
C VAL A 311 6.76 3.66 4.82
N VAL A 312 5.61 3.50 5.45
CA VAL A 312 4.30 3.82 4.87
C VAL A 312 4.27 5.28 4.43
N THR A 313 4.76 6.18 5.28
CA THR A 313 4.88 7.60 4.96
C THR A 313 5.86 7.84 3.81
N ALA A 314 7.04 7.21 3.88
CA ALA A 314 8.10 7.37 2.89
C ALA A 314 7.65 6.90 1.50
N ILE A 315 6.97 5.76 1.39
CA ILE A 315 6.55 5.17 0.11
C ILE A 315 5.62 6.10 -0.67
N GLY A 316 4.70 6.79 -0.01
CA GLY A 316 3.85 7.79 -0.65
C GLY A 316 4.62 8.98 -1.22
N ASP A 317 5.66 9.44 -0.52
CA ASP A 317 6.53 10.53 -0.96
C ASP A 317 7.50 10.10 -2.05
N ILE A 318 8.09 8.92 -1.93
CA ILE A 318 8.95 8.30 -2.94
C ILE A 318 8.16 8.11 -4.24
N ALA A 319 6.92 7.61 -4.17
CA ALA A 319 6.04 7.47 -5.33
C ALA A 319 5.85 8.82 -6.03
N LEU A 320 5.59 9.89 -5.29
CA LEU A 320 5.42 11.24 -5.85
C LEU A 320 6.71 11.76 -6.51
N GLU A 321 7.84 11.66 -5.81
CA GLU A 321 9.11 12.20 -6.29
C GLU A 321 9.63 11.42 -7.50
N LEU A 322 9.55 10.10 -7.47
CA LEU A 322 9.95 9.24 -8.58
C LEU A 322 9.01 9.42 -9.79
N SER A 323 7.71 9.66 -9.58
CA SER A 323 6.78 10.01 -10.65
C SER A 323 7.17 11.31 -11.37
N LEU A 324 7.51 12.35 -10.60
CA LEU A 324 8.00 13.62 -11.15
C LEU A 324 9.38 13.45 -11.82
N GLY A 325 10.24 12.60 -11.25
CA GLY A 325 11.53 12.21 -11.84
C GLY A 325 11.37 11.51 -13.19
N ARG A 326 10.43 10.56 -13.31
CA ARG A 326 10.05 9.86 -14.55
C ARG A 326 9.56 10.84 -15.61
N PHE A 327 8.66 11.75 -15.25
CA PHE A 327 8.22 12.83 -16.13
C PHE A 327 9.41 13.69 -16.60
N ALA A 328 10.28 14.10 -15.67
CA ALA A 328 11.46 14.90 -15.99
C ALA A 328 12.49 14.14 -16.87
N ALA A 329 12.59 12.82 -16.73
CA ALA A 329 13.41 11.96 -17.58
C ALA A 329 12.82 11.89 -19.00
N ALA A 330 11.52 11.58 -19.12
CA ALA A 330 10.83 11.40 -20.38
C ALA A 330 10.92 12.63 -21.31
N PHE A 331 10.82 13.83 -20.74
CA PHE A 331 10.89 15.08 -21.51
C PHE A 331 12.28 15.74 -21.52
N ASP A 332 13.31 15.08 -20.98
CA ASP A 332 14.65 15.62 -20.74
C ASP A 332 14.64 17.03 -20.12
N LEU A 333 13.87 17.21 -19.04
CA LEU A 333 13.78 18.48 -18.33
C LEU A 333 15.10 18.78 -17.60
N ARG A 334 15.45 20.07 -17.51
CA ARG A 334 16.71 20.56 -16.94
C ARG A 334 16.42 21.56 -15.83
N ARG A 335 17.35 21.64 -14.86
CA ARG A 335 17.26 22.61 -13.76
C ARG A 335 17.23 24.04 -14.33
N PRO A 336 16.20 24.85 -14.03
CA PRO A 336 16.23 26.27 -14.33
C PRO A 336 17.19 26.99 -13.38
N THR A 337 17.78 28.10 -13.83
CA THR A 337 18.47 29.03 -12.91
C THR A 337 17.42 29.96 -12.32
N LEU A 338 17.26 29.92 -11.00
CA LEU A 338 16.37 30.82 -10.28
C LEU A 338 17.04 32.19 -10.15
N VAL A 339 16.31 33.25 -10.52
CA VAL A 339 16.74 34.65 -10.44
C VAL A 339 15.57 35.49 -9.93
N ASP A 340 15.88 36.67 -9.37
CA ASP A 340 14.86 37.54 -8.76
C ASP A 340 13.92 38.21 -9.78
N ASP A 341 14.36 38.41 -11.03
CA ASP A 341 13.56 39.05 -12.06
C ASP A 341 13.88 38.54 -13.48
N GLY A 342 12.82 38.41 -14.28
CA GLY A 342 12.87 38.04 -15.69
C GLY A 342 12.75 36.54 -15.99
N VAL A 343 12.46 36.23 -17.26
CA VAL A 343 12.44 34.87 -17.81
C VAL A 343 13.26 34.86 -19.10
N ALA A 344 14.20 33.92 -19.18
CA ALA A 344 14.94 33.64 -20.42
C ALA A 344 14.88 32.14 -20.69
N VAL A 345 14.56 31.76 -21.93
CA VAL A 345 14.49 30.37 -22.35
C VAL A 345 15.31 30.17 -23.61
N ARG A 346 16.11 29.10 -23.65
CA ARG A 346 16.91 28.72 -24.81
C ARG A 346 16.49 27.33 -25.26
N ASN A 347 16.21 27.16 -26.55
CA ASN A 347 15.77 25.90 -27.15
C ASN A 347 14.52 25.31 -26.45
N ALA A 348 13.53 26.16 -26.17
CA ALA A 348 12.26 25.74 -25.59
C ALA A 348 11.54 24.75 -26.51
N ARG A 349 10.88 23.76 -25.93
CA ARG A 349 10.01 22.80 -26.63
C ARG A 349 8.61 22.90 -26.04
N ASN A 350 7.60 22.74 -26.89
CA ASN A 350 6.23 22.62 -26.42
C ASN A 350 6.00 21.16 -26.02
N LEU A 351 5.64 20.90 -24.75
CA LEU A 351 5.44 19.56 -24.23
C LEU A 351 4.14 18.89 -24.70
N PHE A 352 3.23 19.66 -25.29
CA PHE A 352 1.92 19.20 -25.77
C PHE A 352 1.89 18.89 -27.27
N ILE A 353 3.01 19.07 -27.98
CA ILE A 353 3.11 18.84 -29.43
C ILE A 353 4.18 17.78 -29.67
N ASP A 354 3.79 16.65 -30.25
CA ASP A 354 4.72 15.58 -30.63
C ASP A 354 5.71 16.03 -31.71
N ASP A 355 6.95 15.57 -31.57
CA ASP A 355 8.13 15.96 -32.37
C ASP A 355 8.06 15.53 -33.85
N ASP A 356 7.02 14.79 -34.25
CA ASP A 356 6.78 14.39 -35.64
C ASP A 356 6.50 15.57 -36.59
N TYR A 357 6.16 16.74 -36.04
CA TYR A 357 5.98 17.98 -36.81
C TYR A 357 7.21 18.91 -36.81
N SER A 358 8.20 18.70 -35.95
CA SER A 358 9.37 19.59 -35.82
C SER A 358 10.55 19.18 -36.73
N ARG A 359 10.59 17.93 -37.21
CA ARG A 359 11.51 17.47 -38.27
C ARG A 359 11.05 17.85 -39.67
N SER A 360 10.79 19.13 -39.91
CA SER A 360 10.97 19.64 -41.27
C SER A 360 12.48 19.81 -41.48
N PRO A 361 13.11 19.10 -42.45
CA PRO A 361 14.52 19.32 -42.73
C PRO A 361 14.67 20.75 -43.20
N THR A 362 15.34 21.58 -42.40
CA THR A 362 15.84 22.86 -42.88
C THR A 362 16.76 22.57 -44.07
N PRO A 363 16.47 23.09 -45.29
CA PRO A 363 17.35 22.85 -46.41
C PRO A 363 18.63 23.66 -46.20
N SER A 364 19.68 22.98 -45.76
CA SER A 364 21.05 23.46 -45.80
C SER A 364 21.59 23.29 -47.23
N GLY A 365 21.56 24.36 -48.02
CA GLY A 365 22.24 24.40 -49.32
C GLY A 365 21.89 25.66 -50.14
N PRO A 366 22.88 26.37 -50.73
CA PRO A 366 22.62 27.56 -51.53
C PRO A 366 22.29 27.13 -52.97
N THR A 367 21.02 27.20 -53.35
CA THR A 367 20.60 27.09 -54.75
C THR A 367 20.24 28.45 -55.31
N THR A 368 21.16 29.00 -56.09
CA THR A 368 20.89 30.01 -57.11
C THR A 368 19.95 29.43 -58.15
N SER A 369 18.70 29.90 -58.21
CA SER A 369 17.96 29.91 -59.47
C SER A 369 16.88 30.97 -59.46
N SER A 370 16.93 31.81 -60.49
CA SER A 370 15.96 32.80 -60.88
C SER A 370 14.70 32.14 -61.43
N THR A 371 13.52 32.64 -61.04
CA THR A 371 12.38 33.08 -61.90
C THR A 371 11.09 33.19 -61.05
N PRO A 372 10.27 34.26 -61.18
CA PRO A 372 9.06 34.54 -60.36
C PRO A 372 7.81 33.83 -60.95
N PRO A 373 6.53 34.03 -60.51
CA PRO A 373 5.95 35.03 -59.59
C PRO A 373 4.88 34.51 -58.60
N ALA A 374 4.41 35.38 -57.68
CA ALA A 374 2.99 35.78 -57.52
C ALA A 374 2.61 36.19 -56.08
N ARG A 375 2.29 37.49 -55.96
CA ARG A 375 1.23 38.10 -55.14
C ARG A 375 1.17 37.72 -53.65
N CYS A 376 1.83 38.56 -52.88
CA CYS A 376 1.47 38.93 -51.52
C CYS A 376 -0.05 39.15 -51.36
N ARG A 377 -0.67 38.45 -50.41
CA ARG A 377 -1.83 38.96 -49.68
C ARG A 377 -1.39 39.23 -48.25
N HIS A 378 -1.41 40.52 -47.90
CA HIS A 378 -1.30 41.04 -46.55
C HIS A 378 -2.34 40.41 -45.60
N ARG A 379 -1.89 40.06 -44.40
CA ARG A 379 -2.56 40.42 -43.14
C ARG A 379 -1.52 40.46 -42.00
N PRO A 380 -1.74 41.29 -40.97
CA PRO A 380 -0.69 42.14 -40.41
C PRO A 380 0.04 41.51 -39.23
N MET A 381 1.36 41.73 -39.21
CA MET A 381 2.22 41.66 -38.03
C MET A 381 1.70 42.62 -36.96
N ILE A 382 1.32 42.09 -35.81
CA ILE A 382 1.33 42.85 -34.55
C ILE A 382 2.73 42.69 -33.98
N VAL A 383 3.49 43.78 -34.06
CA VAL A 383 4.77 43.98 -33.38
C VAL A 383 4.45 44.37 -31.94
N TRP A 384 4.85 43.55 -30.97
CA TRP A 384 5.11 44.05 -29.62
C TRP A 384 6.62 44.00 -29.40
N ARG A 385 7.18 45.21 -29.33
CA ARG A 385 8.46 45.48 -28.68
C ARG A 385 8.26 45.31 -27.17
N CYS A 386 9.20 44.63 -26.53
CA CYS A 386 9.79 45.12 -25.29
C CYS A 386 11.20 45.61 -25.64
#